data_AF-A0A2M8H1V6-F1
#
_entry.id   AF-A0A2M8H1V6-F1
#
_cell.length_a   1.000
_cell.length_b   1.000
_cell.length_c   1.000
_cell.angle_alpha   90.00
_cell.angle_beta   90.00
_cell.angle_gamma   90.00
#
_symmetry.space_group_name_H-M   'P 1'
#
loop_
_entity.id
_entity.type
_entity.pdbx_description
1 polymer ?
#
loop_
_entity_poly.entity_id
_entity_poly.type
_entity_poly.pdbx_seq_one_letter_code
_entity_poly.pdbx_strand_id
1 'polypeptide(L)'
;MTTMDVVIVGEADIQQIGTVLEGLEYVDDDMISRMRLAYPHIRFTLCSEDDTGEREPYASYCGFDIHLVSSGAGACSLLTHNIEQCTGLVIALHEE
;
A
#
# COMPACT_ATOMS: atom_id res chain seq x y z
N MET A 1 16.12 -23.04 11.06
CA MET A 1 14.99 -22.54 11.86
C MET A 1 14.88 -21.08 11.52
N THR A 2 14.09 -20.77 10.49
CA THR A 2 14.10 -19.48 9.79
C THR A 2 13.59 -18.41 10.74
N THR A 3 14.42 -17.42 11.00
CA THR A 3 14.08 -16.19 11.70
C THR A 3 12.79 -15.66 11.08
N MET A 4 11.70 -15.65 11.84
CA MET A 4 10.51 -14.90 11.47
C MET A 4 10.88 -13.44 11.65
N ASP A 5 11.52 -12.89 10.62
CA ASP A 5 11.79 -11.47 10.51
C ASP A 5 10.43 -10.80 10.38
N VAL A 6 9.96 -10.25 11.50
CA VAL A 6 8.82 -9.33 11.47
C VAL A 6 9.36 -8.08 10.78
N VAL A 7 9.30 -8.07 9.46
CA VAL A 7 9.65 -6.88 8.69
C VAL A 7 8.58 -5.85 9.03
N ILE A 8 8.94 -4.92 9.90
CA ILE A 8 8.13 -3.73 10.16
C ILE A 8 8.31 -2.85 8.93
N VAL A 9 7.24 -2.63 8.18
CA VAL A 9 7.29 -1.70 7.04
C VAL A 9 7.58 -0.30 7.57
N GLY A 10 8.71 0.28 7.19
CA GLY A 10 9.08 1.64 7.57
C GLY A 10 8.60 2.67 6.55
N GLU A 11 8.71 3.94 6.90
CA GLU A 11 8.49 5.06 5.96
C GLU A 11 9.32 4.90 4.68
N ALA A 12 10.58 4.52 4.82
CA ALA A 12 11.49 4.30 3.71
C ALA A 12 11.03 3.17 2.76
N ASP A 13 10.45 2.09 3.30
CA ASP A 13 9.89 1.01 2.48
C ASP A 13 8.68 1.50 1.67
N ILE A 14 7.79 2.28 2.29
CA ILE A 14 6.60 2.85 1.64
C ILE A 14 7.03 3.80 0.53
N GLN A 15 8.00 4.68 0.78
CA GLN A 15 8.55 5.58 -0.24
C GLN A 15 9.22 4.83 -1.39
N GLN A 16 9.96 3.76 -1.08
CA GLN A 16 10.59 2.94 -2.10
C GLN A 16 9.56 2.21 -2.97
N ILE A 17 8.51 1.66 -2.36
CA ILE A 17 7.38 1.04 -3.07
C ILE A 17 6.74 2.04 -4.02
N GLY A 18 6.42 3.26 -3.53
CA GLY A 18 5.84 4.29 -4.37
C GLY A 18 6.74 4.71 -5.53
N THR A 19 8.05 4.86 -5.29
CA THR A 19 9.02 5.16 -6.35
C THR A 19 9.10 4.04 -7.40
N VAL A 20 9.06 2.78 -6.96
CA VAL A 20 9.06 1.62 -7.88
C VAL A 20 7.81 1.63 -8.75
N LEU A 21 6.64 1.91 -8.15
CA LEU A 21 5.36 1.96 -8.85
C LEU A 21 5.26 3.17 -9.81
N GLU A 22 5.76 4.34 -9.42
CA GLU A 22 5.83 5.53 -10.27
C GLU A 22 6.68 5.31 -11.53
N GLY A 23 7.74 4.51 -11.41
CA GLY A 23 8.59 4.14 -12.55
C GLY A 23 7.95 3.19 -13.56
N LEU A 24 6.74 2.70 -13.30
CA LEU A 24 5.99 1.82 -14.20
C LEU A 24 5.03 2.62 -15.08
N GLU A 25 4.79 2.12 -16.29
CA GLU A 25 3.82 2.74 -17.20
C GLU A 25 2.38 2.56 -16.70
N TYR A 26 2.09 1.46 -16.01
CA TYR A 26 0.80 1.18 -15.39
C TYR A 26 0.96 0.25 -14.18
N VAL A 27 0.04 0.36 -13.23
CA VAL A 27 -0.03 -0.51 -12.04
C VAL A 27 -1.30 -1.34 -12.13
N ASP A 28 -1.13 -2.65 -12.28
CA ASP A 28 -2.22 -3.62 -12.42
C ASP A 28 -2.14 -4.75 -11.38
N ASP A 29 -3.14 -5.64 -11.37
CA ASP A 29 -3.20 -6.78 -10.46
C ASP A 29 -1.98 -7.72 -10.52
N ASP A 30 -1.32 -7.88 -11.68
CA ASP A 30 -0.09 -8.68 -11.81
C ASP A 30 1.06 -8.01 -11.05
N MET A 31 1.22 -6.69 -11.21
CA MET A 31 2.22 -5.92 -10.47
C MET A 31 2.00 -6.02 -8.96
N ILE A 32 0.75 -5.85 -8.51
CA ILE A 32 0.38 -5.99 -7.10
C ILE A 32 0.61 -7.41 -6.60
N SER A 33 0.35 -8.43 -7.42
CA SER A 33 0.65 -9.82 -7.09
C SER A 33 2.15 -10.06 -6.89
N ARG A 34 3.00 -9.43 -7.72
CA ARG A 34 4.46 -9.46 -7.55
C ARG A 34 4.90 -8.74 -6.28
N MET A 35 4.32 -7.58 -5.99
CA MET A 35 4.58 -6.85 -4.75
C MET A 35 4.22 -7.69 -3.52
N ARG A 36 3.10 -8.41 -3.54
CA ARG A 36 2.69 -9.33 -2.46
C ARG A 36 3.66 -10.50 -2.29
N LEU A 37 4.30 -10.96 -3.36
CA LEU A 37 5.34 -11.98 -3.28
C LEU A 37 6.65 -11.42 -2.73
N ALA A 38 7.01 -10.19 -3.08
CA ALA A 38 8.20 -9.50 -2.59
C ALA A 38 8.06 -9.07 -1.11
N TYR A 39 6.85 -8.68 -0.70
CA TYR A 39 6.51 -8.17 0.62
C TYR A 39 5.34 -8.96 1.22
N PRO A 40 5.54 -10.26 1.56
CA PRO A 40 4.46 -11.13 2.03
C PRO A 40 3.86 -10.73 3.39
N HIS A 41 4.51 -9.81 4.10
CA HIS A 41 4.08 -9.25 5.38
C HIS A 41 3.22 -8.00 5.22
N ILE A 42 3.17 -7.39 4.02
CA ILE A 42 2.35 -6.21 3.72
C ILE A 42 1.13 -6.66 2.93
N ARG A 43 -0.05 -6.24 3.37
CA ARG A 43 -1.26 -6.46 2.59
C ARG A 43 -1.42 -5.35 1.55
N PHE A 44 -1.34 -5.70 0.27
CA PHE A 44 -1.64 -4.75 -0.82
C PHE A 44 -3.07 -4.92 -1.28
N THR A 45 -3.74 -3.78 -1.46
CA THR A 45 -5.06 -3.67 -2.07
C THR A 45 -4.95 -2.67 -3.22
N LEU A 46 -5.48 -3.05 -4.39
CA LEU A 46 -5.60 -2.15 -5.53
C LEU A 46 -7.06 -1.72 -5.64
N CYS A 47 -7.30 -0.42 -5.66
CA CYS A 47 -8.61 0.18 -5.85
C CYS A 47 -8.49 1.36 -6.83
N SER A 48 -9.61 1.86 -7.32
CA SER A 48 -9.67 3.17 -7.97
C SER A 48 -9.79 4.26 -6.89
N GLU A 49 -9.39 5.50 -7.22
CA GLU A 49 -9.55 6.65 -6.32
C GLU A 49 -11.00 6.84 -5.82
N ASP A 50 -12.00 6.47 -6.63
CA ASP A 50 -13.43 6.54 -6.28
C ASP A 50 -13.80 5.64 -5.09
N ASP A 51 -13.14 4.49 -4.92
CA ASP A 51 -13.44 3.53 -3.84
C ASP A 51 -12.82 3.94 -2.50
N THR A 52 -11.75 4.75 -2.52
CA THR A 52 -11.09 5.27 -1.31
C THR A 52 -11.84 6.44 -0.66
N GLY A 53 -12.72 7.11 -1.42
CA GLY A 53 -13.44 8.31 -1.00
C GLY A 53 -12.54 9.53 -0.78
N GLU A 54 -13.07 10.60 -0.17
CA GLU A 54 -12.36 11.88 0.07
C GLU A 54 -11.29 11.80 1.19
N ARG A 55 -10.55 10.71 1.32
CA ARG A 55 -9.50 10.59 2.34
C ARG A 55 -8.17 11.05 1.80
N GLU A 56 -7.45 11.83 2.61
CA GLU A 56 -6.10 12.26 2.27
C GLU A 56 -5.18 11.05 2.10
N PRO A 57 -4.42 10.98 1.00
CA PRO A 57 -3.40 9.96 0.79
C PRO A 57 -2.17 10.23 1.66
N TYR A 58 -1.49 9.15 2.04
CA TYR A 58 -0.21 9.24 2.72
C TYR A 58 0.89 9.76 1.79
N ALA A 59 0.85 9.31 0.53
CA ALA A 59 1.72 9.79 -0.54
C ALA A 59 0.98 9.76 -1.87
N SER A 60 1.08 10.84 -2.63
CA SER A 60 0.47 10.97 -3.96
C SER A 60 1.51 10.94 -5.06
N TYR A 61 1.19 10.22 -6.13
CA TYR A 61 2.01 10.10 -7.34
C TYR A 61 1.15 10.47 -8.56
N CYS A 62 1.76 10.55 -9.74
CA CYS A 62 1.06 11.06 -10.93
C CYS A 62 -0.15 10.19 -11.34
N GLY A 63 -0.05 8.86 -11.19
CA GLY A 63 -1.10 7.92 -11.63
C GLY A 63 -1.77 7.14 -10.48
N PHE A 64 -1.38 7.37 -9.24
CA PHE A 64 -1.97 6.68 -8.09
C PHE A 64 -1.65 7.37 -6.77
N ASP A 65 -2.44 7.06 -5.77
CA ASP A 65 -2.27 7.43 -4.38
C ASP A 65 -1.95 6.21 -3.51
N ILE A 66 -1.15 6.41 -2.48
CA ILE A 66 -0.86 5.42 -1.45
C ILE A 66 -1.55 5.81 -0.16
N HIS A 67 -2.35 4.92 0.38
CA HIS A 67 -2.91 5.03 1.73
C HIS A 67 -2.41 3.89 2.62
N LEU A 68 -2.11 4.20 3.88
CA LEU A 68 -1.73 3.16 4.83
C LEU A 68 -3.00 2.54 5.42
N VAL A 69 -2.99 1.23 5.64
CA VAL A 69 -4.08 0.55 6.36
C VAL A 69 -3.57 -0.14 7.61
N SER A 70 -4.32 0.04 8.70
CA SER A 70 -4.16 -0.73 9.92
C SER A 70 -5.25 -1.79 10.04
N SER A 71 -4.90 -2.93 10.62
CA SER A 71 -5.89 -3.88 11.12
C SER A 71 -6.59 -3.27 12.33
N GLY A 72 -7.83 -2.82 12.14
CA GLY A 72 -8.67 -2.36 13.23
C GLY A 72 -9.09 -3.50 14.16
N ALA A 73 -9.74 -3.16 15.28
CA ALA A 73 -10.44 -4.11 16.13
C ALA A 73 -11.71 -4.63 15.41
N GLY A 74 -11.53 -5.45 14.37
CA GLY A 74 -12.58 -5.98 13.48
C GLY A 74 -12.00 -6.49 12.15
N ALA A 75 -12.81 -7.18 11.34
CA ALA A 75 -12.37 -7.69 10.02
C ALA A 75 -12.22 -6.60 8.93
N CYS A 76 -12.54 -5.34 9.27
CA CYS A 76 -12.39 -4.21 8.35
C CYS A 76 -11.02 -3.54 8.54
N SER A 77 -10.30 -3.41 7.42
CA SER A 77 -9.13 -2.53 7.32
C SER A 77 -9.55 -1.09 7.53
N LEU A 78 -8.76 -0.31 8.27
CA LEU A 78 -8.98 1.12 8.48
C LEU A 78 -7.82 1.89 7.85
N LEU A 79 -8.12 2.93 7.07
CA LEU A 79 -7.08 3.84 6.58
C LEU A 79 -6.49 4.61 7.77
N THR A 80 -5.17 4.72 7.81
CA THR A 80 -4.39 5.36 8.86
C THR A 80 -3.27 6.20 8.22
N HIS A 81 -2.76 7.16 8.97
CA HIS A 81 -1.50 7.86 8.65
C HIS A 81 -0.37 7.45 9.60
N ASN A 82 -0.63 6.49 10.50
CA ASN A 82 0.35 6.02 11.45
C ASN A 82 1.09 4.79 10.90
N ILE A 83 2.35 4.99 10.51
CA ILE A 83 3.24 3.95 10.00
C ILE A 83 3.45 2.83 11.02
N GLU A 84 3.51 3.15 12.32
CA GLU A 84 3.73 2.14 13.37
C GLU A 84 2.58 1.14 13.47
N GLN A 85 1.39 1.54 13.01
CA GLN A 85 0.20 0.68 12.96
C GLN A 85 -0.10 0.19 11.54
N CYS A 86 0.76 0.50 10.57
CA CYS A 86 0.58 0.10 9.18
C CYS A 86 0.78 -1.41 9.04
N THR A 87 -0.26 -2.06 8.54
CA THR A 87 -0.29 -3.50 8.27
C THR A 87 -0.47 -3.80 6.77
N GLY A 88 -0.67 -2.75 5.97
CA GLY A 88 -0.88 -2.87 4.54
C GLY A 88 -0.95 -1.51 3.86
N LEU A 89 -0.99 -1.55 2.53
CA LEU A 89 -1.07 -0.39 1.65
C LEU A 89 -2.27 -0.55 0.72
N VAL A 90 -3.01 0.53 0.53
CA VAL A 90 -3.99 0.67 -0.54
C VAL A 90 -3.35 1.53 -1.60
N ILE A 91 -3.31 1.00 -2.82
CA ILE A 91 -2.89 1.71 -4.02
C ILE A 91 -4.17 2.10 -4.75
N ALA A 92 -4.49 3.38 -4.72
CA ALA A 92 -5.66 3.95 -5.36
C ALA A 92 -5.24 4.52 -6.72
N LEU A 93 -5.60 3.85 -7.81
CA LEU A 93 -5.28 4.31 -9.16
C LEU A 93 -6.10 5.56 -9.48
N HIS A 94 -5.45 6.56 -10.06
CA HIS A 94 -6.15 7.71 -10.60
C HIS A 94 -6.89 7.28 -11.87
N GLU A 95 -8.16 7.66 -11.99
CA GLU A 95 -8.90 7.45 -13.22
C GLU A 95 -8.58 8.61 -14.19
N GLU A 96 -7.84 8.31 -15.28
CA GLU A 96 -7.53 9.29 -16.34
C GLU A 96 -8.75 9.71 -17.18
#